data_AF-A0A819PEK5-F1
#
_entry.id   AF-A0A819PEK5-F1
#
_cell.length_a   1.000
_cell.length_b   1.000
_cell.length_c   1.000
_cell.angle_alpha   90.00
_cell.angle_beta   90.00
_cell.angle_gamma   90.00
#
_symmetry.space_group_name_H-M   'P 1'
#
loop_
_entity.id
_entity.type
_entity.pdbx_description
1 polymer ?
#
loop_
_entity_poly.entity_id
_entity_poly.type
_entity_poly.pdbx_seq_one_letter_code
_entity_poly.pdbx_strand_id
1 'polypeptide(L)' 'MDSLVVTPISQAQAKQRMGRAGRTGPGKAYRLYTERAYRDEMLSTNVPEIQRTNLASTVLSLEA' A
#
# COMPACT_ATOMS: atom_id res chain seq x y z
N MET A 1 -12.35 -12.55 -11.26
CA MET A 1 -11.23 -12.56 -12.24
C MET A 1 -10.20 -11.59 -11.67
N ASP A 2 -9.05 -12.09 -11.24
CA ASP A 2 -8.01 -11.24 -10.65
C ASP A 2 -7.34 -10.41 -11.76
N SER A 3 -7.02 -9.15 -11.46
CA SER A 3 -6.36 -8.25 -12.40
C SER A 3 -5.27 -7.44 -11.70
N LEU A 4 -4.14 -7.28 -12.38
CA LEU A 4 -3.04 -6.44 -11.89
C LEU A 4 -3.25 -5.02 -12.41
N VAL A 5 -3.85 -4.18 -11.58
CA VAL A 5 -4.15 -2.78 -11.90
C VAL A 5 -3.33 -1.83 -11.06
N VAL A 6 -2.94 -0.69 -11.64
CA VAL A 6 -2.27 0.39 -10.90
C VAL A 6 -3.32 1.07 -10.03
N THR A 7 -3.07 1.11 -8.72
CA THR A 7 -3.93 1.79 -7.76
C THR A 7 -3.15 2.84 -6.97
N PRO A 8 -3.83 3.90 -6.49
CA PRO A 8 -3.23 4.84 -5.54
C PRO A 8 -2.74 4.11 -4.29
N ILE A 9 -1.63 4.61 -3.72
CA ILE A 9 -1.09 4.09 -2.47
C ILE A 9 -1.90 4.58 -1.27
N SER A 10 -1.89 3.83 -0.17
CA SER A 10 -2.42 4.35 1.10
C SER A 10 -1.48 5.37 1.74
N GLN A 11 -2.02 6.15 2.67
CA GLN A 11 -1.26 7.06 3.53
C GLN A 11 -0.20 6.30 4.34
N ALA A 12 -0.53 5.11 4.85
CA ALA A 12 0.43 4.24 5.53
C ALA A 12 1.61 3.85 4.63
N GLN A 13 1.35 3.45 3.38
CA GLN A 13 2.41 3.14 2.42
C GLN A 13 3.25 4.38 2.07
N ALA A 14 2.63 5.53 1.88
CA ALA A 14 3.33 6.80 1.63
C ALA A 14 4.26 7.17 2.78
N LYS A 15 3.84 6.96 4.03
CA LYS A 15 4.66 7.17 5.23
C LYS A 15 5.84 6.19 5.28
N GLN A 16 5.60 4.91 4.99
CA GLN A 16 6.66 3.91 4.91
C GLN A 16 7.71 4.24 3.84
N ARG A 17 7.29 4.72 2.66
CA ARG A 17 8.19 5.17 1.58
C ARG A 17 9.03 6.38 2.01
N MET A 18 8.41 7.37 2.66
CA MET A 18 9.13 8.52 3.20
C MET A 18 10.16 8.11 4.26
N GLY A 19 9.80 7.19 5.17
CA GLY A 19 10.73 6.68 6.19
C GLY A 19 11.95 5.97 5.61
N ARG A 20 11.82 5.32 4.44
CA ARG A 20 12.95 4.68 3.75
C ARG A 20 14.01 5.68 3.27
N ALA A 21 13.62 6.91 2.95
CA ALA A 21 14.55 7.95 2.52
C ALA A 21 15.44 8.47 3.67
N GLY A 22 15.04 8.28 4.92
CA GLY A 22 15.74 8.80 6.11
C GLY A 22 16.35 7.72 7.01
N ARG A 23 16.72 6.54 6.48
CA ARG A 23 17.16 5.40 7.30
C ARG A 23 18.44 5.66 8.11
N THR A 24 19.37 6.41 7.58
CA THR A 24 20.71 6.64 8.17
C THR A 24 20.94 8.08 8.61
N GLY A 25 20.10 9.01 8.17
CA GLY A 25 20.23 10.45 8.43
C GLY A 25 19.07 11.23 7.81
N PRO A 26 19.12 12.57 7.83
CA PRO A 26 18.06 13.42 7.27
C PRO A 26 17.82 13.12 5.79
N GLY A 27 16.61 12.64 5.48
CA GLY A 27 16.17 12.31 4.13
C GLY A 27 15.12 13.29 3.60
N LYS A 28 14.99 13.36 2.27
CA LYS A 28 13.92 14.10 1.58
C LYS A 28 13.09 13.14 0.75
N ALA A 29 11.77 13.30 0.78
CA ALA A 29 10.84 12.54 -0.04
C ALA A 29 9.97 13.51 -0.84
N TYR A 30 10.14 13.49 -2.17
CA TYR A 30 9.34 14.31 -3.07
C TYR A 30 8.10 13.54 -3.51
N ARG A 31 6.92 14.11 -3.27
CA ARG A 31 5.62 13.51 -3.60
C ARG A 31 5.07 14.22 -4.83
N LEU A 32 4.78 13.46 -5.88
CA LEU A 32 4.22 13.99 -7.14
C LEU A 32 2.69 14.10 -7.12
N TYR A 33 2.12 14.28 -5.94
CA TYR A 33 0.69 14.44 -5.71
C TYR A 33 0.47 15.58 -4.72
N THR A 34 -0.72 16.17 -4.77
CA THR A 34 -1.08 17.29 -3.90
C THR A 34 -1.33 16.82 -2.46
N GLU A 35 -1.20 17.74 -1.51
CA GLU A 35 -1.55 17.45 -0.11
C GLU A 35 -3.02 17.10 0.04
N ARG A 36 -3.90 17.70 -0.77
CA ARG A 36 -5.33 17.36 -0.85
C ARG A 36 -5.53 15.90 -1.22
N ALA A 37 -4.88 15.42 -2.29
CA ALA A 37 -5.00 14.02 -2.69
C ALA A 37 -4.55 13.06 -1.58
N TYR A 38 -3.49 13.42 -0.84
CA TYR A 38 -3.05 12.62 0.30
C TYR A 38 -4.09 12.54 1.43
N ARG A 39 -4.78 13.64 1.74
CA ARG A 39 -5.73 13.72 2.86
C ARG A 39 -7.10 13.15 2.51
N ASP A 40 -7.59 13.45 1.31
CA ASP A 40 -9.00 13.24 0.96
C ASP A 40 -9.21 12.05 0.01
N GLU A 41 -8.21 11.68 -0.80
CA GLU A 41 -8.37 10.66 -1.85
C GLU A 41 -7.67 9.33 -1.48
N MET A 42 -6.60 9.38 -0.68
CA MET A 42 -5.86 8.18 -0.27
C MET A 42 -6.47 7.51 0.95
N LEU A 43 -6.62 6.19 0.89
CA LEU A 43 -6.99 5.36 2.04
C LEU A 43 -5.96 5.49 3.16
N SER A 44 -6.40 5.43 4.41
CA SER A 44 -5.51 5.48 5.58
C SER A 44 -4.57 4.27 5.62
N THR A 45 -5.11 3.08 5.41
CA THR A 45 -4.42 1.79 5.35
C THR A 45 -4.81 1.01 4.09
N ASN A 46 -4.00 0.01 3.73
CA ASN A 46 -4.33 -0.86 2.61
C ASN A 46 -5.48 -1.80 2.97
N VAL A 47 -6.32 -2.09 1.98
CA VAL A 47 -7.27 -3.19 2.05
C VAL A 47 -6.50 -4.51 2.29
N PRO A 48 -6.89 -5.32 3.29
CA PRO A 48 -6.25 -6.60 3.58
C PRO A 48 -6.15 -7.50 2.35
N GLU A 49 -5.07 -8.27 2.25
CA GLU A 49 -4.83 -9.15 1.10
C GLU A 49 -5.89 -10.25 0.96
N ILE A 50 -6.37 -10.79 2.09
CA ILE A 50 -7.46 -11.79 2.15
C ILE A 50 -8.77 -11.31 1.50
N GLN A 51 -8.99 -10.00 1.39
CA GLN A 51 -10.17 -9.43 0.74
C GLN A 51 -9.95 -9.12 -0.75
N ARG A 52 -8.72 -9.31 -1.25
CA ARG A 52 -8.29 -8.92 -2.60
C ARG A 52 -7.83 -10.08 -3.46
N THR A 53 -7.64 -11.27 -2.89
CA THR A 53 -7.11 -12.44 -3.61
C THR A 53 -8.08 -13.62 -3.53
N ASN A 54 -8.01 -14.50 -4.52
CA ASN A 54 -8.66 -15.79 -4.43
C ASN A 54 -8.00 -16.66 -3.35
N LEU A 55 -8.80 -17.13 -2.39
CA LEU A 55 -8.33 -17.90 -1.22
C LEU A 55 -8.14 -19.39 -1.51
N ALA A 56 -8.45 -19.89 -2.70
CA ALA A 56 -8.40 -21.32 -3.01
C ALA A 56 -7.02 -21.96 -2.71
N SER A 57 -5.92 -21.29 -3.09
CA SER A 57 -4.57 -21.77 -2.80
C SER A 57 -4.24 -21.70 -1.30
N THR A 58 -4.65 -20.63 -0.61
CA THR A 58 -4.44 -20.49 0.83
C THR A 58 -5.17 -21.57 1.61
N VAL A 59 -6.42 -21.87 1.26
CA VAL A 59 -7.20 -22.95 1.90
C VAL A 59 -6.55 -24.30 1.64
N LEU A 60 -6.12 -24.58 0.40
CA LEU A 60 -5.40 -25.82 0.09
C LEU A 60 -4.12 -25.99 0.92
N SER A 61 -3.36 -24.92 1.15
CA SER A 61 -2.16 -24.96 2.00
C SER A 61 -2.44 -25.10 3.50
N LEU A 62 -3.66 -24.77 3.96
CA LEU A 62 -4.05 -24.93 5.36
C LEU A 62 -4.59 -26.32 5.68
N GLU A 63 -5.17 -27.00 4.69
CA GLU A 63 -5.68 -28.37 4.80
C GLU A 63 -4.60 -29.44 4.54
N ALA A 64 -3.44 -29.04 4.02
CA ALA A 64 -2.28 -29.91 3.79
C ALA A 64 -1.43 -30.06 5.06
#